data_AF-A0A2S0L7V0-F1
#
_entry.id   AF-A0A2S0L7V0-F1
#
_cell.length_a   1.000
_cell.length_b   1.000
_cell.length_c   1.000
_cell.angle_alpha   90.00
_cell.angle_beta   90.00
_cell.angle_gamma   90.00
#
_symmetry.space_group_name_H-M   'P 1'
#
loop_
_entity.id
_entity.type
_entity.pdbx_description
1 polymer ?
#
loop_
_entity_poly.entity_id
_entity_poly.type
_entity_poly.pdbx_seq_one_letter_code
_entity_poly.pdbx_strand_id
1 'polypeptide(L)'
;MSNYYKPSGKFSPLSFVYLLLVCAVVLPILAAIYAYAIWYIPFVYLNFLVTAGFGFVIAIAVGQIVIKIGKVRNYGLAIFFALIASLVAYYLQWIVWADLAINTGEVIGNKKIGVAVSNVQFDQLLYLLANPSELFGLIGLINEEGTWGFKGSVVTGTFLTIIWVIEFLIIVIIAVIGSIARSKEPFNETLDEWFKEEELPVFSYIENSNNFKQLAEQGNWEELGTTIEKGNQDQSHSVFTLFASGNEYYISVTNEKAKVAKKDKVEFDTDNFIEYLRIDKTVYDMLKSKA
;
A
#
# COMPACT_ATOMS: atom_id res chain seq x y z
N MET A 1 5.86 18.75 -26.19
CA MET A 1 5.01 18.49 -25.01
C MET A 1 5.24 17.02 -24.65
N SER A 2 5.38 16.66 -23.37
CA SER A 2 5.57 15.24 -23.02
C SER A 2 4.31 14.46 -23.42
N ASN A 3 4.48 13.37 -24.16
CA ASN A 3 3.38 12.48 -24.55
C ASN A 3 2.81 11.68 -23.36
N TYR A 4 3.36 11.85 -22.16
CA TYR A 4 2.94 11.18 -20.94
C TYR A 4 1.81 11.91 -20.22
N TYR A 5 0.92 11.14 -19.60
CA TYR A 5 -0.10 11.66 -18.71
C TYR A 5 0.55 12.43 -17.55
N LYS A 6 -0.09 13.53 -17.17
CA LYS A 6 0.28 14.32 -15.99
C LYS A 6 -0.99 14.58 -15.18
N PRO A 7 -1.03 14.18 -13.90
CA PRO A 7 -2.17 14.47 -13.02
C PRO A 7 -2.46 15.97 -12.97
N SER A 8 -3.75 16.32 -13.02
CA SER A 8 -4.20 17.71 -13.05
C SER A 8 -3.95 18.47 -11.75
N GLY A 9 -3.67 17.78 -10.64
CA GLY A 9 -3.51 18.38 -9.31
C GLY A 9 -4.84 18.76 -8.65
N LYS A 10 -5.98 18.47 -9.27
CA LYS A 10 -7.32 18.76 -8.72
C LYS A 10 -7.78 17.68 -7.73
N PHE A 11 -8.77 18.02 -6.93
CA PHE A 11 -9.41 17.12 -5.98
C PHE A 11 -10.87 17.54 -5.73
N SER A 12 -11.70 16.59 -5.29
CA SER A 12 -13.03 16.90 -4.77
C SER A 12 -12.98 17.14 -3.26
N PRO A 13 -13.63 18.19 -2.72
CA PRO A 13 -13.76 18.39 -1.27
C PRO A 13 -14.41 17.21 -0.53
N LEU A 14 -15.20 16.38 -1.22
CA LEU A 14 -15.78 15.16 -0.65
C LEU A 14 -14.72 14.16 -0.17
N SER A 15 -13.48 14.24 -0.68
CA SER A 15 -12.36 13.43 -0.19
C SER A 15 -12.11 13.61 1.32
N PHE A 16 -12.31 14.79 1.89
CA PHE A 16 -12.21 15.00 3.33
C PHE A 16 -13.31 14.27 4.11
N VAL A 17 -14.54 14.21 3.57
CA VAL A 17 -15.64 13.45 4.17
C VAL A 17 -15.32 11.95 4.12
N TYR A 18 -14.80 11.45 3.00
CA TYR A 18 -14.35 10.07 2.90
C TYR A 18 -13.21 9.75 3.86
N LEU A 19 -12.27 10.67 4.07
CA LEU A 19 -11.23 10.51 5.09
C LEU A 19 -11.83 10.36 6.48
N LEU A 20 -12.77 11.24 6.86
CA LEU A 20 -13.44 11.16 8.16
C LEU A 20 -14.19 9.83 8.34
N LEU A 21 -14.87 9.35 7.29
CA LEU A 21 -15.54 8.03 7.32
C LEU A 21 -14.54 6.88 7.49
N VAL A 22 -13.42 6.92 6.77
CA VAL A 22 -12.35 5.92 6.91
C VAL A 22 -11.79 5.95 8.34
N CYS A 23 -11.51 7.13 8.89
CA CYS A 23 -11.01 7.28 10.25
C CYS A 23 -11.99 6.84 11.33
N ALA A 24 -13.29 7.05 11.13
CA ALA A 24 -14.32 6.73 12.12
C ALA A 24 -14.79 5.26 12.06
N VAL A 25 -14.68 4.61 10.91
CA VAL A 25 -15.27 3.26 10.70
C VAL A 25 -14.21 2.23 10.35
N VAL A 26 -13.40 2.49 9.33
CA VAL A 26 -12.46 1.49 8.79
C VAL A 26 -11.23 1.35 9.70
N LEU A 27 -10.61 2.46 10.08
CA LEU A 27 -9.37 2.44 10.85
C LEU A 27 -9.51 1.84 12.25
N PRO A 28 -10.59 2.05 13.02
CA PRO A 28 -10.78 1.39 14.32
C PRO A 28 -10.78 -0.14 14.20
N ILE A 29 -11.45 -0.67 13.16
CA ILE A 29 -11.50 -2.12 12.91
C ILE A 29 -10.11 -2.64 12.55
N LEU A 30 -9.41 -1.96 11.61
CA LEU A 30 -8.06 -2.37 11.21
C LEU A 30 -7.05 -2.27 12.36
N ALA A 31 -7.14 -1.22 13.17
CA ALA A 31 -6.30 -1.00 14.33
C ALA A 31 -6.50 -2.10 15.39
N ALA A 32 -7.75 -2.49 15.65
CA ALA A 32 -8.05 -3.60 16.55
C ALA A 32 -7.47 -4.92 16.03
N ILE A 33 -7.69 -5.25 14.75
CA ILE A 33 -7.14 -6.46 14.11
C ILE A 33 -5.61 -6.47 14.24
N TYR A 34 -4.95 -5.35 13.97
CA TYR A 34 -3.50 -5.22 14.08
C TYR A 34 -3.00 -5.40 15.52
N ALA A 35 -3.63 -4.73 16.50
CA ALA A 35 -3.28 -4.86 17.91
C ALA A 35 -3.39 -6.31 18.40
N TYR A 36 -4.49 -7.00 18.04
CA TYR A 36 -4.67 -8.42 18.35
C TYR A 36 -3.65 -9.32 17.65
N ALA A 37 -3.33 -9.03 16.39
CA ALA A 37 -2.34 -9.80 15.65
C ALA A 37 -0.96 -9.73 16.34
N ILE A 38 -0.51 -8.53 16.73
CA ILE A 38 0.76 -8.37 17.44
C ILE A 38 0.71 -8.99 18.85
N TRP A 39 -0.41 -8.85 19.56
CA TRP A 39 -0.59 -9.42 20.88
C TRP A 39 -0.44 -10.95 20.90
N TYR A 40 -1.04 -11.63 19.92
CA TYR A 40 -1.08 -13.09 19.85
C TYR A 40 0.08 -13.73 19.09
N ILE A 41 0.93 -12.95 18.42
CA ILE A 41 2.09 -13.44 17.67
C ILE A 41 3.37 -13.21 18.48
N PRO A 42 3.93 -14.25 19.16
CA PRO A 42 5.11 -14.11 20.02
C PRO A 42 6.43 -14.06 19.22
N PHE A 43 6.41 -13.61 17.95
CA PHE A 43 7.56 -13.60 17.06
C PHE A 43 7.81 -12.20 16.49
N VAL A 44 8.85 -11.54 17.01
CA VAL A 44 9.24 -10.15 16.65
C VAL A 44 9.43 -9.96 15.14
N TYR A 45 10.08 -10.90 14.45
CA TYR A 45 10.27 -10.82 13.00
C TYR A 45 8.95 -10.87 12.22
N LEU A 46 7.96 -11.61 12.74
CA LEU A 46 6.64 -11.68 12.12
C LEU A 46 5.84 -10.39 12.40
N ASN A 47 6.04 -9.75 13.55
CA ASN A 47 5.43 -8.46 13.86
C ASN A 47 5.85 -7.35 12.88
N PHE A 48 7.09 -7.36 12.38
CA PHE A 48 7.51 -6.47 11.30
C PHE A 48 6.70 -6.68 10.01
N LEU A 49 6.43 -7.94 9.65
CA LEU A 49 5.61 -8.26 8.47
C LEU A 49 4.14 -7.84 8.68
N VAL A 50 3.59 -8.08 9.88
CA VAL A 50 2.24 -7.66 10.26
C VAL A 50 2.11 -6.14 10.22
N THR A 51 3.15 -5.42 10.67
CA THR A 51 3.23 -3.95 10.61
C THR A 51 3.26 -3.43 9.19
N ALA A 52 4.06 -4.04 8.31
CA ALA A 52 4.06 -3.72 6.90
C ALA A 52 2.69 -3.99 6.24
N GLY A 53 2.06 -5.12 6.59
CA GLY A 53 0.72 -5.48 6.16
C GLY A 53 -0.34 -4.47 6.63
N PHE A 54 -0.26 -3.99 7.86
CA PHE A 54 -1.16 -2.95 8.38
C PHE A 54 -1.03 -1.64 7.60
N GLY A 55 0.20 -1.17 7.35
CA GLY A 55 0.45 -0.02 6.48
C GLY A 55 -0.10 -0.21 5.07
N PHE A 56 0.05 -1.41 4.51
CA PHE A 56 -0.48 -1.75 3.17
C PHE A 56 -2.01 -1.70 3.11
N VAL A 57 -2.71 -2.27 4.10
CA VAL A 57 -4.18 -2.22 4.14
C VAL A 57 -4.69 -0.79 4.36
N ILE A 58 -3.98 0.04 5.16
CA ILE A 58 -4.27 1.48 5.25
C ILE A 58 -4.10 2.15 3.89
N ALA A 59 -3.03 1.84 3.15
CA ALA A 59 -2.80 2.36 1.80
C ALA A 59 -3.95 1.99 0.85
N ILE A 60 -4.48 0.76 0.93
CA ILE A 60 -5.65 0.33 0.15
C ILE A 60 -6.89 1.12 0.57
N ALA A 61 -7.18 1.22 1.86
CA ALA A 61 -8.36 1.93 2.36
C ALA A 61 -8.37 3.39 1.93
N VAL A 62 -7.25 4.11 2.13
CA VAL A 62 -7.08 5.50 1.70
C VAL A 62 -7.11 5.61 0.17
N GLY A 63 -6.37 4.75 -0.53
CA GLY A 63 -6.30 4.74 -1.98
C GLY A 63 -7.66 4.54 -2.65
N GLN A 64 -8.40 3.52 -2.26
CA GLN A 64 -9.70 3.21 -2.88
C GLN A 64 -10.79 4.19 -2.44
N ILE A 65 -10.90 4.47 -1.14
CA ILE A 65 -12.05 5.20 -0.63
C ILE A 65 -11.81 6.71 -0.70
N VAL A 66 -10.66 7.19 -0.23
CA VAL A 66 -10.38 8.63 -0.13
C VAL A 66 -9.90 9.18 -1.46
N ILE A 67 -8.97 8.50 -2.12
CA ILE A 67 -8.33 9.00 -3.33
C ILE A 67 -9.15 8.67 -4.57
N LYS A 68 -9.53 7.41 -4.78
CA LYS A 68 -10.24 7.01 -6.00
C LYS A 68 -11.68 7.52 -5.99
N ILE A 69 -12.48 7.21 -4.98
CA ILE A 69 -13.87 7.72 -4.90
C ILE A 69 -13.91 9.24 -4.69
N GLY A 70 -13.01 9.79 -3.86
CA GLY A 70 -12.85 11.24 -3.70
C GLY A 70 -12.18 11.94 -4.88
N LYS A 71 -11.81 11.20 -5.92
CA LYS A 71 -11.18 11.66 -7.16
C LYS A 71 -10.03 12.64 -6.87
N VAL A 72 -8.97 12.20 -6.20
CA VAL A 72 -7.83 13.05 -5.81
C VAL A 72 -6.68 12.84 -6.77
N ARG A 73 -6.37 13.84 -7.60
CA ARG A 73 -5.24 13.85 -8.56
C ARG A 73 -4.09 14.73 -8.08
N ASN A 74 -4.05 15.01 -6.79
CA ASN A 74 -3.04 15.81 -6.11
C ASN A 74 -2.21 14.92 -5.19
N TYR A 75 -0.96 14.67 -5.56
CA TYR A 75 -0.08 13.80 -4.77
C TYR A 75 0.26 14.38 -3.39
N GLY A 76 0.35 15.72 -3.25
CA GLY A 76 0.58 16.37 -1.97
C GLY A 76 -0.58 16.14 -1.00
N LEU A 77 -1.81 16.24 -1.51
CA LEU A 77 -3.01 15.95 -0.73
C LEU A 77 -3.14 14.44 -0.43
N ALA A 78 -2.75 13.56 -1.35
CA ALA A 78 -2.70 12.12 -1.11
C ALA A 78 -1.72 11.77 0.02
N ILE A 79 -0.54 12.39 0.05
CA ILE A 79 0.43 12.25 1.15
C ILE A 79 -0.21 12.71 2.47
N PHE A 80 -0.84 13.88 2.46
CA PHE A 80 -1.51 14.43 3.65
C PHE A 80 -2.58 13.46 4.20
N PHE A 81 -3.45 12.92 3.35
CA PHE A 81 -4.47 11.95 3.76
C PHE A 81 -3.86 10.66 4.33
N ALA A 82 -2.82 10.13 3.69
CA ALA A 82 -2.12 8.94 4.17
C ALA A 82 -1.45 9.16 5.54
N LEU A 83 -0.86 10.34 5.76
CA LEU A 83 -0.24 10.71 7.04
C LEU A 83 -1.28 10.79 8.15
N ILE A 84 -2.40 11.49 7.92
CA ILE A 84 -3.48 11.59 8.91
C ILE A 84 -4.07 10.21 9.22
N ALA A 85 -4.36 9.41 8.18
CA ALA A 85 -4.89 8.06 8.37
C ALA A 85 -3.91 7.17 9.16
N SER A 86 -2.62 7.21 8.85
CA SER A 86 -1.61 6.42 9.57
C SER A 86 -1.46 6.86 11.02
N LEU A 87 -1.48 8.16 11.31
CA LEU A 87 -1.46 8.69 12.68
C LEU A 87 -2.68 8.23 13.48
N VAL A 88 -3.88 8.37 12.90
CA VAL A 88 -5.13 7.93 13.54
C VAL A 88 -5.11 6.42 13.78
N ALA A 89 -4.75 5.62 12.78
CA ALA A 89 -4.68 4.17 12.90
C ALA A 89 -3.67 3.73 13.97
N TYR A 90 -2.51 4.39 14.03
CA TYR A 90 -1.48 4.08 15.02
C TYR A 90 -1.86 4.50 16.44
N TYR A 91 -2.61 5.59 16.59
CA TYR A 91 -3.19 5.97 17.88
C TYR A 91 -4.29 4.98 18.33
N LEU A 92 -5.19 4.61 17.42
CA LEU A 92 -6.27 3.67 17.71
C LEU A 92 -5.75 2.28 18.09
N GLN A 93 -4.68 1.81 17.44
CA GLN A 93 -4.14 0.49 17.81
C GLN A 93 -3.51 0.53 19.20
N TRP A 94 -2.90 1.66 19.60
CA TRP A 94 -2.36 1.83 20.95
C TRP A 94 -3.45 1.78 22.01
N ILE A 95 -4.63 2.32 21.73
CA ILE A 95 -5.79 2.22 22.64
C ILE A 95 -6.16 0.76 22.87
N VAL A 96 -6.32 -0.02 21.79
CA VAL A 96 -6.68 -1.44 21.88
C VAL A 96 -5.56 -2.24 22.55
N TRP A 97 -4.31 -1.98 22.19
CA TRP A 97 -3.16 -2.70 22.73
C TRP A 97 -2.97 -2.41 24.24
N ALA A 98 -3.10 -1.15 24.65
CA ALA A 98 -3.02 -0.77 26.06
C ALA A 98 -4.15 -1.40 26.89
N ASP A 99 -5.37 -1.44 26.34
CA ASP A 99 -6.50 -2.15 26.94
C ASP A 99 -6.23 -3.65 27.11
N LEU A 100 -5.64 -4.28 26.09
CA LEU A 100 -5.23 -5.68 26.18
C LEU A 100 -4.19 -5.89 27.28
N ALA A 101 -3.20 -4.99 27.37
CA ALA A 101 -2.13 -5.06 28.36
C ALA A 101 -2.65 -4.97 29.79
N ILE A 102 -3.54 -4.02 30.09
CA ILE A 102 -4.07 -3.81 31.44
C ILE A 102 -5.15 -4.82 31.85
N ASN A 103 -5.86 -5.41 30.89
CA ASN A 103 -6.86 -6.47 31.13
C ASN A 103 -6.30 -7.88 30.95
N THR A 104 -4.98 -8.03 31.08
CA THR A 104 -4.31 -9.34 31.00
C THR A 104 -4.77 -10.25 32.14
N GLY A 105 -5.37 -11.38 31.77
CA GLY A 105 -5.75 -12.47 32.65
C GLY A 105 -4.71 -13.58 32.69
N GLU A 106 -5.16 -14.83 32.58
CA GLU A 106 -4.28 -16.00 32.63
C GLU A 106 -3.34 -16.07 31.41
N VAL A 107 -2.09 -16.46 31.66
CA VAL A 107 -1.09 -16.70 30.61
C VAL A 107 -1.12 -18.16 30.21
N ILE A 108 -1.50 -18.43 28.96
CA ILE A 108 -1.50 -19.77 28.36
C ILE A 108 -0.15 -19.98 27.67
N GLY A 109 0.61 -21.00 28.09
CA GLY A 109 1.83 -21.41 27.40
C GLY A 109 2.90 -22.02 28.31
N ASN A 110 4.16 -21.98 27.88
CA ASN A 110 5.32 -22.47 28.62
C ASN A 110 6.30 -21.33 28.95
N LYS A 111 7.36 -21.63 29.71
CA LYS A 111 8.37 -20.63 30.15
C LYS A 111 9.09 -19.90 29.00
N LYS A 112 8.96 -20.33 27.75
CA LYS A 112 9.63 -19.75 26.57
C LYS A 112 8.65 -19.04 25.63
N ILE A 113 7.40 -19.49 25.58
CA ILE A 113 6.34 -18.97 24.71
C ILE A 113 5.05 -19.00 25.51
N GLY A 114 4.55 -17.82 25.89
CA GLY A 114 3.31 -17.63 26.63
C GLY A 114 2.48 -16.54 25.98
N VAL A 115 1.16 -16.73 26.00
CA VAL A 115 0.17 -15.79 25.46
C VAL A 115 -0.78 -15.43 26.58
N ALA A 116 -0.86 -14.15 26.90
CA ALA A 116 -1.83 -13.61 27.85
C ALA A 116 -3.23 -13.58 27.21
N VAL A 117 -4.22 -14.20 27.84
CA VAL A 117 -5.63 -14.02 27.46
C VAL A 117 -6.10 -12.69 28.02
N SER A 118 -6.73 -11.86 27.18
CA SER A 118 -7.24 -10.56 27.59
C SER A 118 -8.64 -10.33 27.04
N ASN A 119 -9.48 -9.68 27.83
CA ASN A 119 -10.85 -9.33 27.46
C ASN A 119 -10.93 -7.82 27.25
N VAL A 120 -11.31 -7.41 26.04
CA VAL A 120 -11.45 -5.99 25.72
C VAL A 120 -12.68 -5.40 26.38
N GLN A 121 -12.51 -4.28 27.07
CA GLN A 121 -13.59 -3.56 27.73
C GLN A 121 -13.95 -2.31 26.91
N PHE A 122 -15.16 -2.28 26.35
CA PHE A 122 -15.57 -1.20 25.45
C PHE A 122 -15.55 0.19 26.12
N ASP A 123 -15.98 0.27 27.38
CA ASP A 123 -15.97 1.53 28.15
C ASP A 123 -14.54 2.05 28.34
N GLN A 124 -13.59 1.15 28.51
CA GLN A 124 -12.18 1.48 28.67
C GLN A 124 -11.54 1.93 27.36
N LEU A 125 -11.90 1.33 26.23
CA LEU A 125 -11.49 1.83 24.91
C LEU A 125 -11.95 3.28 24.69
N LEU A 126 -13.21 3.59 25.01
CA LEU A 126 -13.74 4.95 24.91
C LEU A 126 -13.06 5.91 25.88
N TYR A 127 -12.76 5.46 27.09
CA TYR A 127 -12.03 6.25 28.07
C TYR A 127 -10.63 6.61 27.58
N LEU A 128 -9.85 5.63 27.10
CA LEU A 128 -8.51 5.85 26.58
C LEU A 128 -8.51 6.70 25.30
N LEU A 129 -9.54 6.54 24.45
CA LEU A 129 -9.74 7.40 23.28
C LEU A 129 -9.90 8.87 23.67
N ALA A 130 -10.69 9.15 24.72
CA ALA A 130 -10.98 10.50 25.19
C ALA A 130 -9.89 11.11 26.08
N ASN A 131 -9.00 10.28 26.66
CA ASN A 131 -7.98 10.70 27.62
C ASN A 131 -6.56 10.35 27.11
N PRO A 132 -6.03 11.07 26.09
CA PRO A 132 -4.74 10.75 25.50
C PRO A 132 -3.57 10.81 26.50
N SER A 133 -3.63 11.68 27.52
CA SER A 133 -2.59 11.76 28.55
C SER A 133 -2.45 10.46 29.34
N GLU A 134 -3.58 9.82 29.67
CA GLU A 134 -3.61 8.54 30.38
C GLU A 134 -3.06 7.42 29.49
N LEU A 135 -3.46 7.41 28.20
CA LEU A 135 -2.93 6.46 27.23
C LEU A 135 -1.40 6.57 27.12
N PHE A 136 -0.85 7.77 26.96
CA PHE A 136 0.60 7.95 26.87
C PHE A 136 1.31 7.61 28.19
N GLY A 137 0.66 7.85 29.34
CA GLY A 137 1.15 7.38 30.64
C GLY A 137 1.26 5.86 30.70
N LEU A 138 0.23 5.14 30.24
CA LEU A 138 0.25 3.68 30.14
C LEU A 138 1.33 3.19 29.18
N ILE A 139 1.48 3.81 28.01
CA ILE A 139 2.55 3.48 27.05
C ILE A 139 3.94 3.65 27.70
N GLY A 140 4.12 4.68 28.53
CA GLY A 140 5.32 4.90 29.33
C GLY A 140 5.59 3.75 30.30
N LEU A 141 4.59 3.35 31.09
CA LEU A 141 4.71 2.21 32.01
C LEU A 141 5.03 0.90 31.27
N ILE A 142 4.35 0.66 30.15
CA ILE A 142 4.61 -0.49 29.26
C ILE A 142 6.05 -0.46 28.75
N ASN A 143 6.59 0.73 28.46
CA ASN A 143 7.96 0.89 28.00
C ASN A 143 8.99 0.57 29.11
N GLU A 144 8.69 0.93 30.35
CA GLU A 144 9.54 0.67 31.52
C GLU A 144 9.59 -0.81 31.89
N GLU A 145 8.44 -1.48 31.91
CA GLU A 145 8.32 -2.91 32.24
C GLU A 145 8.79 -3.81 31.08
N GLY A 146 8.52 -3.40 29.84
CA GLY A 146 8.78 -4.18 28.64
C GLY A 146 7.78 -5.29 28.39
N THR A 147 7.65 -5.68 27.13
CA THR A 147 6.56 -6.55 26.67
C THR A 147 7.06 -7.87 26.08
N TRP A 148 8.34 -7.94 25.74
CA TRP A 148 9.00 -9.14 25.22
C TRP A 148 10.51 -9.03 25.47
N GLY A 149 11.23 -10.14 25.25
CA GLY A 149 12.68 -10.20 25.47
C GLY A 149 13.44 -10.85 24.33
N PHE A 150 14.73 -10.52 24.23
CA PHE A 150 15.67 -11.11 23.27
C PHE A 150 16.86 -11.71 24.00
N LYS A 151 17.23 -12.95 23.67
CA LYS A 151 18.36 -13.68 24.30
C LYS A 151 18.33 -13.71 25.84
N GLY A 152 17.14 -13.70 26.44
CA GLY A 152 16.96 -13.78 27.89
C GLY A 152 16.94 -12.43 28.62
N SER A 153 17.10 -11.30 27.91
CA SER A 153 16.91 -9.96 28.47
C SER A 153 15.59 -9.35 28.00
N VAL A 154 14.83 -8.76 28.91
CA VAL A 154 13.62 -8.00 28.57
C VAL A 154 14.01 -6.73 27.83
N VAL A 155 13.26 -6.40 26.78
CA VAL A 155 13.45 -5.20 25.98
C VAL A 155 12.61 -4.07 26.57
N THR A 156 13.26 -3.03 27.08
CA THR A 156 12.62 -1.88 27.75
C THR A 156 13.22 -0.56 27.30
N GLY A 157 12.62 0.54 27.72
CA GLY A 157 13.20 1.88 27.60
C GLY A 157 13.38 2.34 26.15
N THR A 158 14.47 3.09 25.92
CA THR A 158 14.81 3.69 24.63
C THR A 158 14.85 2.69 23.48
N PHE A 159 15.36 1.47 23.71
CA PHE A 159 15.45 0.46 22.65
C PHE A 159 14.06 0.03 22.15
N LEU A 160 13.12 -0.17 23.07
CA LEU A 160 11.74 -0.49 22.73
C LEU A 160 11.04 0.69 22.02
N THR A 161 11.30 1.93 22.45
CA THR A 161 10.76 3.13 21.78
C THR A 161 11.25 3.24 20.33
N ILE A 162 12.53 2.94 20.06
CA ILE A 162 13.07 2.95 18.70
C ILE A 162 12.32 1.96 17.81
N ILE A 163 11.99 0.77 18.31
CA ILE A 163 11.24 -0.24 17.56
C ILE A 163 9.85 0.29 17.20
N TRP A 164 9.13 0.86 18.16
CA TRP A 164 7.81 1.46 17.91
C TRP A 164 7.86 2.60 16.89
N VAL A 165 8.90 3.44 16.93
CA VAL A 165 9.11 4.50 15.93
C VAL A 165 9.37 3.91 14.55
N ILE A 166 10.19 2.86 14.44
CA ILE A 166 10.44 2.16 13.17
C ILE A 166 9.14 1.55 12.64
N GLU A 167 8.34 0.91 13.49
CA GLU A 167 7.04 0.35 13.12
C GLU A 167 6.11 1.44 12.56
N PHE A 168 6.00 2.58 13.27
CA PHE A 168 5.22 3.72 12.80
C PHE A 168 5.71 4.24 11.44
N LEU A 169 7.03 4.37 11.25
CA LEU A 169 7.60 4.81 9.98
C LEU A 169 7.30 3.83 8.84
N ILE A 170 7.37 2.51 9.09
CA ILE A 170 7.01 1.49 8.10
C ILE A 170 5.56 1.66 7.67
N ILE A 171 4.64 1.81 8.63
CA ILE A 171 3.20 2.02 8.36
C ILE A 171 3.01 3.26 7.47
N VAL A 172 3.59 4.39 7.88
CA VAL A 172 3.47 5.67 7.17
C VAL A 172 4.04 5.59 5.76
N ILE A 173 5.26 5.07 5.60
CA ILE A 173 5.94 5.02 4.30
C ILE A 173 5.14 4.17 3.32
N ILE A 174 4.68 2.99 3.72
CA ILE A 174 3.89 2.11 2.86
C ILE A 174 2.55 2.77 2.50
N ALA A 175 1.85 3.35 3.48
CA ALA A 175 0.58 4.04 3.25
C ALA A 175 0.73 5.23 2.27
N VAL A 176 1.80 6.01 2.44
CA VAL A 176 2.12 7.16 1.58
C VAL A 176 2.46 6.73 0.17
N ILE A 177 3.34 5.74 -0.02
CA ILE A 177 3.72 5.26 -1.36
C ILE A 177 2.48 4.75 -2.10
N GLY A 178 1.66 3.92 -1.47
CA GLY A 178 0.43 3.39 -2.09
C GLY A 178 -0.57 4.49 -2.43
N SER A 179 -0.69 5.52 -1.58
CA SER A 179 -1.56 6.66 -1.81
C SER A 179 -1.08 7.56 -2.96
N ILE A 180 0.23 7.81 -3.04
CA ILE A 180 0.83 8.56 -4.16
C ILE A 180 0.59 7.81 -5.47
N ALA A 181 0.87 6.51 -5.51
CA ALA A 181 0.68 5.69 -6.70
C ALA A 181 -0.76 5.82 -7.23
N ARG A 182 -1.75 5.69 -6.34
CA ARG A 182 -3.17 5.85 -6.70
C ARG A 182 -3.51 7.24 -7.22
N SER A 183 -2.93 8.30 -6.64
CA SER A 183 -3.19 9.69 -7.07
C SER A 183 -2.61 10.06 -8.44
N LYS A 184 -1.67 9.25 -8.94
CA LYS A 184 -1.03 9.43 -10.24
C LYS A 184 -1.76 8.71 -11.38
N GLU A 185 -2.77 7.90 -11.07
CA GLU A 185 -3.54 7.19 -12.09
C GLU A 185 -4.21 8.18 -13.08
N PRO A 186 -4.38 7.76 -14.34
CA PRO A 186 -5.01 8.57 -15.37
C PRO A 186 -6.48 8.85 -15.05
N PHE A 187 -6.85 10.12 -15.11
CA PHE A 187 -8.20 10.62 -14.83
C PHE A 187 -8.67 11.53 -15.96
N ASN A 188 -9.88 11.28 -16.46
CA ASN A 188 -10.49 12.09 -17.50
C ASN A 188 -11.26 13.25 -16.86
N GLU A 189 -10.73 14.45 -17.02
CA GLU A 189 -11.32 15.67 -16.45
C GLU A 189 -12.63 16.09 -17.13
N THR A 190 -12.87 15.66 -18.37
CA THR A 190 -14.08 16.00 -19.13
C THR A 190 -15.24 15.07 -18.77
N LEU A 191 -14.95 13.77 -18.63
CA LEU A 191 -15.92 12.74 -18.28
C LEU A 191 -16.05 12.50 -16.77
N ASP A 192 -15.18 13.12 -15.97
CA ASP A 192 -15.13 13.03 -14.50
C ASP A 192 -15.02 11.56 -14.01
N GLU A 193 -14.20 10.77 -14.67
CA GLU A 193 -13.97 9.35 -14.36
C GLU A 193 -12.49 8.96 -14.42
N TRP A 194 -12.11 7.91 -13.69
CA TRP A 194 -10.81 7.27 -13.85
C TRP A 194 -10.81 6.47 -15.14
N PHE A 195 -9.67 6.41 -15.82
CA PHE A 195 -9.56 5.61 -17.03
C PHE A 195 -9.81 4.13 -16.73
N LYS A 196 -10.49 3.46 -17.65
CA LYS A 196 -10.67 2.02 -17.57
C LYS A 196 -9.35 1.34 -17.91
N GLU A 197 -8.83 0.63 -16.93
CA GLU A 197 -7.61 -0.19 -17.04
C GLU A 197 -7.95 -1.56 -17.64
N GLU A 198 -7.17 -1.97 -18.64
CA GLU A 198 -7.27 -3.27 -19.30
C GLU A 198 -5.84 -3.82 -19.49
N GLU A 199 -5.49 -4.81 -18.67
CA GLU A 199 -4.23 -5.54 -18.79
C GLU A 199 -4.34 -6.58 -19.93
N LEU A 200 -3.38 -6.54 -20.86
CA LEU A 200 -3.32 -7.48 -21.97
C LEU A 200 -2.57 -8.77 -21.57
N PRO A 201 -2.75 -9.88 -22.33
CA PRO A 201 -1.92 -11.06 -22.19
C PRO A 201 -0.43 -10.74 -22.30
N VAL A 202 0.41 -11.58 -21.71
CA VAL A 202 1.86 -11.36 -21.71
C VAL A 202 2.44 -11.45 -23.12
N PHE A 203 3.39 -10.56 -23.40
CA PHE A 203 4.13 -10.49 -24.64
C PHE A 203 5.59 -10.89 -24.44
N SER A 204 6.31 -11.10 -25.54
CA SER A 204 7.75 -11.36 -25.55
C SER A 204 8.52 -10.27 -24.78
N TYR A 205 9.60 -10.67 -24.11
CA TYR A 205 10.44 -9.76 -23.34
C TYR A 205 11.10 -8.71 -24.24
N ILE A 206 11.05 -7.44 -23.83
CA ILE A 206 11.67 -6.34 -24.58
C ILE A 206 13.12 -6.17 -24.12
N GLU A 207 14.07 -6.67 -24.92
CA GLU A 207 15.51 -6.63 -24.60
C GLU A 207 16.08 -5.22 -24.46
N ASN A 208 15.65 -4.29 -25.34
CA ASN A 208 16.12 -2.91 -25.34
C ASN A 208 14.98 -1.94 -25.01
N SER A 209 14.64 -1.84 -23.72
CA SER A 209 13.57 -0.99 -23.20
C SER A 209 13.75 0.49 -23.57
N ASN A 210 14.99 0.99 -23.61
CA ASN A 210 15.29 2.37 -24.01
C ASN A 210 14.96 2.63 -25.48
N ASN A 211 15.37 1.74 -26.39
CA ASN A 211 15.05 1.88 -27.81
C ASN A 211 13.54 1.74 -28.06
N PHE A 212 12.90 0.76 -27.40
CA PHE A 212 11.46 0.58 -27.49
C PHE A 212 10.72 1.84 -27.02
N LYS A 213 11.10 2.38 -25.86
CA LYS A 213 10.56 3.63 -25.33
C LYS A 213 10.70 4.79 -26.30
N GLN A 214 11.87 4.95 -26.90
CA GLN A 214 12.12 6.03 -27.86
C GLN A 214 11.25 5.89 -29.13
N LEU A 215 11.11 4.68 -29.67
CA LEU A 215 10.25 4.40 -30.83
C LEU A 215 8.77 4.63 -30.49
N ALA A 216 8.33 4.22 -29.30
CA ALA A 216 6.97 4.42 -28.81
C ALA A 216 6.65 5.91 -28.64
N GLU A 217 7.57 6.69 -28.07
CA GLU A 217 7.43 8.14 -27.91
C GLU A 217 7.39 8.89 -29.25
N GLN A 218 8.05 8.35 -30.27
CA GLN A 218 8.03 8.87 -31.65
C GLN A 218 6.79 8.45 -32.45
N GLY A 219 6.00 7.51 -31.94
CA GLY A 219 4.79 7.01 -32.60
C GLY A 219 5.04 5.91 -33.64
N ASN A 220 6.23 5.30 -33.66
CA ASN A 220 6.61 4.24 -34.62
C ASN A 220 6.02 2.86 -34.21
N TRP A 221 4.73 2.82 -33.95
CA TRP A 221 4.03 1.64 -33.43
C TRP A 221 3.87 0.52 -34.47
N GLU A 222 3.92 0.83 -35.77
CA GLU A 222 3.92 -0.20 -36.83
C GLU A 222 5.17 -1.08 -36.77
N GLU A 223 6.33 -0.48 -36.55
CA GLU A 223 7.60 -1.19 -36.38
C GLU A 223 7.59 -2.03 -35.10
N LEU A 224 7.18 -1.42 -33.98
CA LEU A 224 7.06 -2.11 -32.69
C LEU A 224 6.06 -3.27 -32.76
N GLY A 225 4.98 -3.11 -33.51
CA GLY A 225 3.96 -4.15 -33.72
C GLY A 225 4.53 -5.43 -34.34
N THR A 226 5.62 -5.37 -35.10
CA THR A 226 6.27 -6.57 -35.66
C THR A 226 7.04 -7.38 -34.62
N THR A 227 7.58 -6.69 -33.60
CA THR A 227 8.35 -7.31 -32.51
C THR A 227 7.49 -7.80 -31.34
N ILE A 228 6.24 -7.33 -31.24
CA ILE A 228 5.31 -7.74 -30.19
C ILE A 228 4.67 -9.08 -30.57
N GLU A 229 5.18 -10.14 -29.93
CA GLU A 229 4.73 -11.52 -30.06
C GLU A 229 4.21 -12.05 -28.72
N LYS A 230 3.38 -13.10 -28.72
CA LYS A 230 2.86 -13.69 -27.47
C LYS A 230 4.00 -14.28 -26.65
N GLY A 231 4.06 -13.91 -25.38
CA GLY A 231 5.07 -14.36 -24.43
C GLY A 231 4.64 -15.60 -23.66
N ASN A 232 5.50 -16.02 -22.73
CA ASN A 232 5.22 -17.06 -21.75
C ASN A 232 5.36 -16.47 -20.34
N GLN A 233 4.33 -16.67 -19.50
CA GLN A 233 4.30 -16.17 -18.12
C GLN A 233 5.39 -16.79 -17.23
N ASP A 234 5.88 -17.98 -17.56
CA ASP A 234 6.94 -18.67 -16.79
C ASP A 234 8.37 -18.22 -17.18
N GLN A 235 8.50 -17.39 -18.21
CA GLN A 235 9.77 -16.87 -18.72
C GLN A 235 9.78 -15.34 -18.64
N SER A 236 10.92 -14.71 -18.94
CA SER A 236 10.95 -13.26 -19.07
C SER A 236 9.92 -12.81 -20.10
N HIS A 237 9.10 -11.83 -19.75
CA HIS A 237 7.99 -11.36 -20.57
C HIS A 237 7.72 -9.87 -20.35
N SER A 238 6.82 -9.31 -21.14
CA SER A 238 6.38 -7.92 -21.02
C SER A 238 4.87 -7.87 -20.82
N VAL A 239 4.41 -6.98 -19.95
CA VAL A 239 2.99 -6.72 -19.69
C VAL A 239 2.64 -5.35 -20.22
N PHE A 240 1.56 -5.30 -21.01
CA PHE A 240 1.06 -4.07 -21.61
C PHE A 240 -0.29 -3.77 -20.95
N THR A 241 -0.38 -2.61 -20.30
CA THR A 241 -1.61 -2.15 -19.65
C THR A 241 -2.17 -0.98 -20.43
N LEU A 242 -3.38 -1.15 -20.95
CA LEU A 242 -4.10 -0.13 -21.70
C LEU A 242 -5.05 0.64 -20.79
N PHE A 243 -5.20 1.93 -21.07
CA PHE A 243 -6.10 2.83 -20.36
C PHE A 243 -6.98 3.56 -21.37
N ALA A 244 -8.29 3.49 -21.22
CA ALA A 244 -9.24 4.16 -22.12
C ALA A 244 -10.30 4.95 -21.35
N SER A 245 -10.60 6.17 -21.82
CA SER A 245 -11.76 6.96 -21.40
C SER A 245 -12.11 7.97 -22.50
N GLY A 246 -13.35 7.92 -22.99
CA GLY A 246 -13.79 8.74 -24.13
C GLY A 246 -12.93 8.50 -25.38
N ASN A 247 -12.30 9.56 -25.87
CA ASN A 247 -11.40 9.53 -27.04
C ASN A 247 -9.92 9.65 -26.65
N GLU A 248 -9.59 9.41 -25.38
CA GLU A 248 -8.22 9.42 -24.87
C GLU A 248 -7.77 7.99 -24.54
N TYR A 249 -6.54 7.68 -24.92
CA TYR A 249 -5.94 6.36 -24.77
C TYR A 249 -4.51 6.51 -24.24
N TYR A 250 -4.16 5.70 -23.25
CA TYR A 250 -2.80 5.62 -22.72
C TYR A 250 -2.34 4.17 -22.61
N ILE A 251 -1.02 3.99 -22.55
CA ILE A 251 -0.37 2.71 -22.36
C ILE A 251 0.71 2.80 -21.28
N SER A 252 0.81 1.75 -20.47
CA SER A 252 1.98 1.45 -19.64
C SER A 252 2.58 0.13 -20.09
N VAL A 253 3.90 0.03 -20.07
CA VAL A 253 4.63 -1.19 -20.43
C VAL A 253 5.63 -1.52 -19.33
N THR A 254 5.54 -2.77 -18.88
CA THR A 254 6.34 -3.33 -17.80
C THR A 254 7.07 -4.56 -18.31
N ASN A 255 8.38 -4.63 -18.06
CA ASN A 255 9.17 -5.83 -18.32
C ASN A 255 9.30 -6.64 -17.04
N GLU A 256 9.06 -7.94 -17.11
CA GLU A 256 9.24 -8.90 -16.03
C GLU A 256 10.40 -9.83 -16.41
N LYS A 257 11.56 -9.66 -15.79
CA LYS A 257 12.74 -10.48 -16.08
C LYS A 257 12.83 -11.66 -15.12
N ALA A 258 12.74 -12.88 -15.65
CA ALA A 258 12.84 -14.08 -14.85
C ALA A 258 14.23 -14.21 -14.20
N LYS A 259 14.24 -14.39 -12.88
CA LYS A 259 15.37 -14.81 -12.06
C LYS A 259 15.07 -16.22 -11.54
N VAL A 260 15.94 -17.17 -11.87
CA VAL A 260 15.85 -18.53 -11.29
C VAL A 260 16.27 -18.44 -9.83
N ALA A 261 15.31 -18.49 -8.91
CA ALA A 261 15.60 -18.55 -7.49
C ALA A 261 15.96 -20.00 -7.07
N LYS A 262 16.74 -20.13 -5.98
CA LYS A 262 16.96 -21.45 -5.36
C LYS A 262 15.61 -22.00 -4.87
N LYS A 263 15.21 -23.19 -5.36
CA LYS A 263 13.98 -23.98 -5.05
C LYS A 263 12.80 -23.83 -6.04
N ASP A 264 13.02 -24.02 -7.34
CA ASP A 264 11.97 -24.18 -8.37
C ASP A 264 10.88 -23.09 -8.41
N LYS A 265 11.14 -21.91 -7.82
CA LYS A 265 10.29 -20.73 -7.94
C LYS A 265 10.98 -19.73 -8.85
N VAL A 266 10.27 -19.27 -9.87
CA VAL A 266 10.70 -18.15 -10.71
C VAL A 266 10.31 -16.87 -9.97
N GLU A 267 11.30 -16.03 -9.67
CA GLU A 267 11.06 -14.65 -9.22
C GLU A 267 11.24 -13.72 -10.41
N PHE A 268 10.50 -12.61 -10.47
CA PHE A 268 10.62 -11.64 -11.56
C PHE A 268 11.21 -10.32 -11.04
N ASP A 269 12.06 -9.72 -11.87
CA ASP A 269 12.53 -8.35 -11.70
C ASP A 269 11.71 -7.44 -12.60
N THR A 270 10.94 -6.56 -11.97
CA THR A 270 10.00 -5.68 -12.67
C THR A 270 10.67 -4.36 -13.06
N ASP A 271 10.66 -4.03 -14.35
CA ASP A 271 11.13 -2.75 -14.90
C ASP A 271 9.97 -2.03 -15.59
N ASN A 272 9.44 -0.98 -14.95
CA ASN A 272 8.43 -0.10 -15.53
C ASN A 272 9.13 1.02 -16.31
N PHE A 273 9.24 0.87 -17.62
CA PHE A 273 9.97 1.83 -18.46
C PHE A 273 9.06 2.79 -19.22
N ILE A 274 7.77 2.47 -19.40
CA ILE A 274 6.72 3.35 -19.94
C ILE A 274 5.55 3.39 -18.95
N GLU A 275 5.21 4.59 -18.44
CA GLU A 275 4.06 4.79 -17.56
C GLU A 275 3.11 5.84 -18.14
N TYR A 276 1.93 5.43 -18.61
CA TYR A 276 0.87 6.29 -19.15
C TYR A 276 1.30 7.15 -20.35
N LEU A 277 1.93 6.54 -21.35
CA LEU A 277 2.22 7.18 -22.64
C LEU A 277 0.92 7.30 -23.44
N ARG A 278 0.64 8.48 -23.98
CA ARG A 278 -0.53 8.72 -24.84
C ARG A 278 -0.37 8.00 -26.17
N ILE A 279 -1.42 7.30 -26.59
CA ILE A 279 -1.52 6.64 -27.89
C ILE A 279 -2.80 7.06 -28.61
N ASP A 280 -2.85 6.79 -29.92
CA ASP A 280 -4.09 6.95 -30.68
C ASP A 280 -4.94 5.68 -30.64
N LYS A 281 -6.16 5.80 -31.17
CA LYS A 281 -7.12 4.69 -31.21
C LYS A 281 -6.63 3.54 -32.10
N THR A 282 -5.93 3.84 -33.19
CA THR A 282 -5.41 2.83 -34.12
C THR A 282 -4.41 1.92 -33.42
N VAL A 283 -3.50 2.50 -32.63
CA VAL A 283 -2.52 1.78 -31.82
C VAL A 283 -3.22 0.99 -30.71
N TYR A 284 -4.19 1.58 -30.03
CA TYR A 284 -4.98 0.89 -29.00
C TYR A 284 -5.65 -0.37 -29.55
N ASP A 285 -6.37 -0.23 -30.68
CA ASP A 285 -7.08 -1.34 -31.32
C ASP A 285 -6.10 -2.39 -31.87
N MET A 286 -4.94 -1.97 -32.41
CA MET A 286 -3.89 -2.87 -32.88
C MET A 286 -3.31 -3.74 -31.75
N LEU A 287 -2.96 -3.14 -30.61
CA LEU A 287 -2.44 -3.87 -29.45
C LEU A 287 -3.50 -4.82 -28.88
N LYS A 288 -4.76 -4.37 -28.81
CA LYS A 288 -5.88 -5.19 -28.36
C LYS A 288 -6.16 -6.37 -29.30
N SER A 289 -5.93 -6.22 -30.60
CA SER A 289 -6.09 -7.32 -31.57
C SER A 289 -5.02 -8.42 -31.45
N LYS A 290 -3.88 -8.10 -30.82
CA LYS A 290 -2.77 -9.03 -30.60
C LYS A 290 -2.90 -9.84 -29.31
N ALA A 291 -3.74 -9.37 -28.37
CA ALA A 291 -4.13 -10.10 -27.16
C ALA A 291 -4.83 -11.43 -27.53
#